data_AF-A0A318H198-F1
#
_entry.id   AF-A0A318H198-F1
#
_cell.length_a   1.000
_cell.length_b   1.000
_cell.length_c   1.000
_cell.angle_alpha   90.00
_cell.angle_beta   90.00
_cell.angle_gamma   90.00
#
_symmetry.space_group_name_H-M   'P 1'
#
loop_
_entity.id
_entity.type
_entity.pdbx_description
1 polymer ?
#
loop_
_entity_poly.entity_id
_entity_poly.type
_entity_poly.pdbx_seq_one_letter_code
_entity_poly.pdbx_strand_id
1 'polypeptide(L)'
;MAPSAAPPRPVTDREHVYDARWMLVSTTDLQGRITHCNREFVTVSGYAYDELIGQPHHLIRHPDMSPEAFRDLWSTIGRGRPWTGVVKNRCRNGDHYWVLAHVTPVLEGGRPVGYMSVRLAPDRAQIAAAETLHARLAEERHRPSPRWRLHAGRLRRTGWRDWPHRIWRLSLVQRMSAAMVLLALATVLPGLYWAWAGIQPAPWMSATAGLWLGLPVIVALMTWFEVQVARPLRLADTMAAQVASCRLSMRLDYDPTSPLGSLLRRLDLINLNMRAIVSEVRAEVGMMRGATESLARGSRQMAAHADAQAASLEQTAAALQQIAGTVEDAAHSTHELSEQSRHASQRAAEGGATMEEVTAMMHTIRKSSLRMNEIVETIEQIASQTHLLALNAAVEAARAGDQGRGFGVVAGDVRTLAQRSRDAVREIGQLIGMSTGEVRQGADRVDGVARRIAEVVQEARGVAERLEAVSRAARQQNEGIGQVNLAVRQLDEATQHNATLAEQAAQSCRALEGQALVLVRSVQIFRAD
;
A
#
# COMPACT_ATOMS: atom_id res chain seq x y z
N MET A 1 21.06 1.19 -15.18
CA MET A 1 21.05 0.31 -16.36
C MET A 1 19.61 -0.06 -16.65
N ALA A 2 19.04 0.41 -17.76
CA ALA A 2 17.68 0.02 -18.14
C ALA A 2 17.64 -1.50 -18.39
N PRO A 3 16.64 -2.24 -17.90
CA PRO A 3 16.53 -3.66 -18.15
C PRO A 3 16.45 -3.90 -19.67
N SER A 4 17.32 -4.76 -20.19
CA SER A 4 17.23 -5.23 -21.57
C SER A 4 15.86 -5.86 -21.76
N ALA A 5 15.02 -5.26 -22.62
CA ALA A 5 13.71 -5.81 -22.94
C ALA A 5 13.85 -7.28 -23.37
N ALA A 6 13.03 -8.16 -22.79
CA ALA A 6 12.97 -9.56 -23.21
C ALA A 6 12.64 -9.63 -24.71
N PRO A 7 13.26 -10.54 -25.48
CA PRO A 7 13.04 -10.61 -26.92
C PRO A 7 11.56 -10.83 -27.24
N PRO A 8 11.02 -10.17 -28.27
CA PRO A 8 9.61 -10.31 -28.64
C PRO A 8 9.27 -11.76 -28.98
N ARG A 9 8.05 -12.19 -28.60
CA ARG A 9 7.54 -13.52 -28.94
C ARG A 9 7.42 -13.70 -30.47
N PRO A 10 7.41 -14.94 -30.98
CA PRO A 10 7.17 -15.22 -32.39
C PRO A 10 5.89 -14.54 -32.87
N VAL A 11 5.90 -14.08 -34.13
CA VAL A 11 4.76 -13.40 -34.73
C VAL A 11 3.57 -14.36 -34.84
N THR A 12 2.38 -13.88 -34.50
CA THR A 12 1.11 -14.54 -34.74
C THR A 12 0.40 -13.84 -35.91
N ASP A 13 -0.46 -14.57 -36.62
CA ASP A 13 -1.25 -13.98 -37.72
C ASP A 13 -2.56 -13.35 -37.23
N ARG A 14 -2.63 -12.98 -35.94
CA ARG A 14 -3.83 -12.40 -35.33
C ARG A 14 -3.74 -10.88 -35.34
N GLU A 15 -4.75 -10.24 -35.91
CA GLU A 15 -4.90 -8.78 -35.88
C GLU A 15 -5.48 -8.31 -34.54
N HIS A 16 -4.78 -7.38 -33.88
CA HIS A 16 -5.25 -6.62 -32.74
C HIS A 16 -5.92 -5.31 -33.23
N VAL A 17 -7.25 -5.31 -33.29
CA VAL A 17 -8.05 -4.13 -33.63
C VAL A 17 -8.27 -3.28 -32.38
N TYR A 18 -8.01 -1.98 -32.49
CA TYR A 18 -8.15 -1.01 -31.39
C TYR A 18 -9.15 0.11 -31.75
N ASP A 19 -9.55 0.94 -30.77
CA ASP A 19 -10.54 2.01 -30.97
C ASP A 19 -10.05 3.01 -32.04
N ALA A 20 -10.85 3.23 -33.08
CA ALA A 20 -10.52 4.10 -34.20
C ALA A 20 -10.33 5.58 -33.82
N ARG A 21 -10.83 5.98 -32.63
CA ARG A 21 -10.61 7.32 -32.07
C ARG A 21 -9.23 7.49 -31.45
N TRP A 22 -8.54 6.39 -31.13
CA TRP A 22 -7.21 6.46 -30.54
C TRP A 22 -6.19 6.93 -31.57
N MET A 23 -5.42 7.94 -31.18
CA MET A 23 -4.27 8.43 -31.93
C MET A 23 -3.02 7.93 -31.23
N LEU A 24 -2.17 7.17 -31.94
CA LEU A 24 -0.94 6.64 -31.35
C LEU A 24 0.20 7.60 -31.68
N VAL A 25 0.75 8.24 -30.67
CA VAL A 25 1.79 9.27 -30.77
C VAL A 25 3.12 8.71 -30.31
N SER A 26 4.18 9.00 -31.06
CA SER A 26 5.55 8.74 -30.60
C SER A 26 6.52 9.79 -31.15
N THR A 27 7.53 10.16 -30.36
CA THR A 27 8.70 10.91 -30.84
C THR A 27 9.95 10.05 -30.81
N THR A 28 10.90 10.37 -31.67
CA THR A 28 12.18 9.66 -31.78
C THR A 28 13.34 10.63 -32.01
N ASP A 29 14.54 10.20 -31.62
CA ASP A 29 15.79 10.86 -32.01
C ASP A 29 16.14 10.60 -33.50
N LEU A 30 17.31 11.10 -33.95
CA LEU A 30 17.78 10.92 -35.32
C LEU A 30 18.10 9.47 -35.69
N GLN A 31 18.40 8.64 -34.70
CA GLN A 31 18.69 7.21 -34.85
C GLN A 31 17.40 6.38 -34.82
N GLY A 32 16.25 7.00 -34.57
CA GLY A 32 14.96 6.34 -34.48
C GLY A 32 14.71 5.67 -33.14
N ARG A 33 15.42 6.05 -32.07
CA ARG A 33 15.11 5.58 -30.71
C ARG A 33 13.94 6.38 -30.16
N ILE A 34 12.99 5.68 -29.54
CA ILE A 34 11.76 6.29 -29.00
C ILE A 34 12.13 7.18 -27.81
N THR A 35 11.77 8.46 -27.89
CA THR A 35 11.98 9.45 -26.82
C THR A 35 10.70 9.73 -26.04
N HIS A 36 9.54 9.51 -26.66
CA HIS A 36 8.22 9.60 -26.03
C HIS A 36 7.22 8.71 -26.77
N CYS A 37 6.21 8.19 -26.07
CA CYS A 37 5.02 7.60 -26.66
C CYS A 37 3.83 7.75 -25.73
N ASN A 38 2.63 7.99 -26.25
CA ASN A 38 1.43 8.15 -25.42
C ASN A 38 0.90 6.80 -24.90
N ARG A 39 -0.03 6.87 -23.94
CA ARG A 39 -0.65 5.70 -23.31
C ARG A 39 -1.34 4.76 -24.30
N GLU A 40 -2.00 5.29 -25.33
CA GLU A 40 -2.65 4.50 -26.37
C GLU A 40 -1.63 3.67 -27.14
N PHE A 41 -0.46 4.24 -27.47
CA PHE A 41 0.63 3.50 -28.11
C PHE A 41 1.13 2.34 -27.22
N VAL A 42 1.34 2.59 -25.93
CA VAL A 42 1.74 1.58 -24.93
C VAL A 42 0.69 0.45 -24.89
N THR A 43 -0.59 0.81 -24.78
CA THR A 43 -1.70 -0.14 -24.67
C THR A 43 -1.84 -1.02 -25.90
N VAL A 44 -1.83 -0.44 -27.11
CA VAL A 44 -1.97 -1.18 -28.37
C VAL A 44 -0.74 -2.04 -28.67
N SER A 45 0.46 -1.54 -28.39
CA SER A 45 1.69 -2.31 -28.63
C SER A 45 1.90 -3.41 -27.60
N GLY A 46 1.30 -3.30 -26.40
CA GLY A 46 1.43 -4.27 -25.32
C GLY A 46 2.80 -4.27 -24.61
N TYR A 47 3.67 -3.30 -24.92
CA TYR A 47 4.91 -3.05 -24.18
C TYR A 47 4.65 -2.06 -23.06
N ALA A 48 5.37 -2.18 -21.94
CA ALA A 48 5.39 -1.14 -20.93
C ALA A 48 6.10 0.12 -21.47
N TYR A 49 5.76 1.30 -20.95
CA TYR A 49 6.37 2.56 -21.36
C TYR A 49 7.91 2.50 -21.25
N ASP A 50 8.43 2.04 -20.11
CA ASP A 50 9.87 1.92 -19.86
C ASP A 50 10.56 0.88 -20.75
N GLU A 51 9.83 -0.11 -21.28
CA GLU A 51 10.35 -1.06 -22.27
C GLU A 51 10.49 -0.43 -23.66
N LEU A 52 9.76 0.66 -23.96
CA LEU A 52 9.77 1.34 -25.25
C LEU A 52 10.78 2.49 -25.29
N ILE A 53 10.91 3.26 -24.21
CA ILE A 53 11.77 4.45 -24.19
C ILE A 53 13.25 4.07 -24.36
N GLY A 54 13.94 4.80 -25.24
CA GLY A 54 15.33 4.56 -25.62
C GLY A 54 15.52 3.39 -26.60
N GLN A 55 14.49 2.57 -26.83
CA GLN A 55 14.57 1.46 -27.77
C GLN A 55 14.41 1.93 -29.22
N PRO A 56 15.04 1.24 -30.18
CA PRO A 56 14.85 1.57 -31.58
C PRO A 56 13.41 1.28 -32.02
N HIS A 57 12.83 2.18 -32.82
CA HIS A 57 11.45 2.09 -33.30
C HIS A 57 11.14 0.78 -34.04
N HIS A 58 12.15 0.14 -34.63
CA HIS A 58 11.99 -1.17 -35.27
C HIS A 58 11.62 -2.32 -34.32
N LEU A 59 11.66 -2.13 -32.99
CA LEU A 59 11.22 -3.12 -32.01
C LEU A 59 9.77 -3.57 -32.28
N ILE A 60 8.90 -2.63 -32.62
CA ILE A 60 7.48 -2.86 -32.93
C ILE A 60 7.22 -3.14 -34.41
N ARG A 61 8.27 -3.36 -35.21
CA ARG A 61 8.12 -3.64 -36.65
C ARG A 61 7.62 -5.07 -36.86
N HIS A 62 6.64 -5.22 -37.74
CA HIS A 62 6.26 -6.53 -38.26
C HIS A 62 7.26 -7.03 -39.32
N PRO A 63 7.69 -8.31 -39.31
CA PRO A 63 8.61 -8.88 -40.31
C PRO A 63 8.10 -8.78 -41.76
N ASP A 64 6.79 -9.00 -41.97
CA ASP A 64 6.15 -8.90 -43.30
C ASP A 64 6.25 -7.51 -43.96
N MET A 65 6.59 -6.47 -43.20
CA MET A 65 6.72 -5.14 -43.78
C MET A 65 7.90 -5.06 -44.74
N SER A 66 7.60 -4.70 -46.00
CA SER A 66 8.60 -4.56 -47.06
C SER A 66 9.75 -3.61 -46.64
N PRO A 67 11.02 -4.05 -46.70
CA PRO A 67 12.18 -3.18 -46.42
C PRO A 67 12.27 -1.94 -47.31
N GLU A 68 11.69 -1.98 -48.51
CA GLU A 68 11.58 -0.86 -49.44
C GLU A 68 10.72 0.28 -48.88
N ALA A 69 9.63 -0.05 -48.18
CA ALA A 69 8.77 0.93 -47.52
C ALA A 69 9.52 1.68 -46.40
N PHE A 70 10.36 0.98 -45.64
CA PHE A 70 11.20 1.61 -44.63
C PHE A 70 12.32 2.46 -45.23
N ARG A 71 12.98 1.97 -46.29
CA ARG A 71 14.01 2.75 -46.98
C ARG A 71 13.42 4.07 -47.49
N ASP A 72 12.22 4.03 -48.03
CA ASP A 72 11.49 5.22 -48.46
C ASP A 72 11.14 6.15 -47.29
N LEU A 73 10.59 5.60 -46.19
CA LEU A 73 10.33 6.35 -44.95
C LEU A 73 11.57 7.13 -44.50
N TRP A 74 12.67 6.43 -44.20
CA TRP A 74 13.90 7.02 -43.66
C TRP A 74 14.53 8.02 -44.64
N SER A 75 14.55 7.71 -45.94
CA SER A 75 15.08 8.63 -46.96
C SER A 75 14.23 9.89 -47.13
N THR A 76 12.93 9.81 -46.84
CA THR A 76 12.00 10.94 -46.94
C THR A 76 12.16 11.86 -45.73
N ILE A 77 12.07 11.30 -44.52
CA ILE A 77 12.12 12.07 -43.27
C ILE A 77 13.52 12.64 -43.00
N GLY A 78 14.58 11.92 -43.36
CA GLY A 78 15.96 12.40 -43.27
C GLY A 78 16.26 13.59 -44.19
N ARG A 79 15.44 13.83 -45.21
CA ARG A 79 15.50 15.03 -46.07
C ARG A 79 14.62 16.18 -45.58
N GLY A 80 14.10 16.10 -44.35
CA GLY A 80 13.21 17.11 -43.77
C GLY A 80 11.82 17.15 -44.43
N ARG A 81 11.38 16.06 -45.07
CA ARG A 81 10.06 15.96 -45.70
C ARG A 81 9.16 15.01 -44.91
N PRO A 82 7.86 15.29 -44.81
CA PRO A 82 6.95 14.39 -44.14
C PRO A 82 6.72 13.10 -44.95
N TRP A 83 6.46 12.02 -44.24
CA TRP A 83 6.13 10.71 -44.80
C TRP A 83 4.77 10.24 -44.30
N THR A 84 4.00 9.57 -45.16
CA THR A 84 2.68 9.03 -44.82
C THR A 84 2.53 7.67 -45.48
N GLY A 85 2.10 6.68 -44.72
CA GLY A 85 1.88 5.33 -45.25
C GLY A 85 1.26 4.40 -44.21
N VAL A 86 0.59 3.37 -44.70
CA VAL A 86 0.05 2.30 -43.87
C VAL A 86 1.20 1.37 -43.47
N VAL A 87 1.27 1.02 -42.18
CA VAL A 87 2.34 0.20 -41.61
C VAL A 87 1.71 -0.90 -40.75
N LYS A 88 2.18 -2.14 -40.95
CA LYS A 88 1.92 -3.29 -40.08
C LYS A 88 2.96 -3.30 -38.95
N ASN A 89 2.50 -3.17 -37.72
CA ASN A 89 3.31 -3.26 -36.51
C ASN A 89 3.03 -4.57 -35.77
N ARG A 90 3.93 -4.92 -34.87
CA ARG A 90 3.87 -6.13 -34.03
C ARG A 90 3.73 -5.73 -32.56
N CYS A 91 2.80 -6.36 -31.88
CA CYS A 91 2.60 -6.31 -30.43
C CYS A 91 3.62 -7.18 -29.68
N ARG A 92 3.83 -6.91 -28.39
CA ARG A 92 4.74 -7.69 -27.53
C ARG A 92 4.40 -9.18 -27.47
N ASN A 93 3.12 -9.52 -27.54
CA ASN A 93 2.61 -10.90 -27.48
C ASN A 93 2.76 -11.68 -28.80
N GLY A 94 3.17 -11.02 -29.90
CA GLY A 94 3.30 -11.62 -31.23
C GLY A 94 2.22 -11.20 -32.22
N ASP A 95 1.07 -10.69 -31.76
CA ASP A 95 -0.03 -10.19 -32.61
C ASP A 95 0.41 -8.97 -33.43
N HIS A 96 -0.42 -8.54 -34.39
CA HIS A 96 -0.12 -7.40 -35.24
C HIS A 96 -1.24 -6.37 -35.25
N TYR A 97 -0.90 -5.11 -35.52
CA TYR A 97 -1.87 -4.03 -35.68
C TYR A 97 -1.46 -3.13 -36.85
N TRP A 98 -2.47 -2.59 -37.52
CA TRP A 98 -2.27 -1.69 -38.66
C TRP A 98 -2.42 -0.24 -38.23
N VAL A 99 -1.55 0.61 -38.75
CA VAL A 99 -1.61 2.06 -38.52
C VAL A 99 -1.47 2.81 -39.85
N LEU A 100 -2.22 3.88 -40.03
CA LEU A 100 -1.88 4.92 -40.99
C LEU A 100 -0.93 5.90 -40.30
N ALA A 101 0.37 5.79 -40.60
CA ALA A 101 1.41 6.56 -39.94
C ALA A 101 1.71 7.87 -40.69
N HIS A 102 1.64 8.99 -39.97
CA HIS A 102 2.06 10.31 -40.42
C HIS A 102 3.33 10.70 -39.67
N VAL A 103 4.47 10.69 -40.37
CA VAL A 103 5.79 10.98 -39.77
C VAL A 103 6.25 12.36 -40.23
N THR A 104 6.44 13.26 -39.27
CA THR A 104 6.88 14.63 -39.48
C THR A 104 8.28 14.80 -38.88
N PRO A 105 9.29 15.22 -39.65
CA PRO A 105 10.60 15.55 -39.09
C PRO A 105 10.50 16.85 -38.28
N VAL A 106 11.05 16.82 -37.07
CA VAL A 106 11.23 18.01 -36.24
C VAL A 106 12.49 18.71 -36.73
N LEU A 107 12.38 19.96 -37.14
CA LEU A 107 13.47 20.71 -37.78
C LEU A 107 13.99 21.83 -36.88
N GLU A 108 15.30 21.96 -36.76
CA GLU A 108 15.99 23.07 -36.12
C GLU A 108 17.05 23.61 -37.08
N GLY A 109 17.05 24.92 -37.36
CA GLY A 109 17.91 25.51 -38.39
C GLY A 109 17.72 24.88 -39.79
N GLY A 110 16.54 24.31 -40.08
CA GLY A 110 16.24 23.60 -41.33
C GLY A 110 16.79 22.17 -41.43
N ARG A 111 17.43 21.66 -40.37
CA ARG A 111 17.93 20.28 -40.30
C ARG A 111 17.06 19.43 -39.37
N PRO A 112 16.78 18.16 -39.69
CA PRO A 112 16.10 17.27 -38.75
C PRO A 112 16.91 17.11 -37.45
N VAL A 113 16.22 17.16 -36.32
CA VAL A 113 16.75 16.84 -34.96
C VAL A 113 16.03 15.66 -34.31
N GLY A 114 14.91 15.23 -34.88
CA GLY A 114 14.14 14.07 -34.46
C GLY A 114 12.92 13.87 -35.36
N TYR A 115 12.11 12.87 -35.04
CA TYR A 115 10.89 12.58 -35.80
C TYR A 115 9.71 12.37 -34.88
N MET A 116 8.59 12.98 -35.22
CA MET A 116 7.31 12.78 -34.56
C MET A 116 6.38 11.99 -35.47
N SER A 117 5.69 11.01 -34.92
CA SER A 117 4.70 10.22 -35.64
C SER A 117 3.37 10.23 -34.93
N VAL A 118 2.33 10.65 -35.66
CA VAL A 118 0.93 10.49 -35.28
C VAL A 118 0.33 9.40 -36.16
N ARG A 119 -0.38 8.46 -35.55
CA ARG A 119 -0.92 7.28 -36.22
C ARG A 119 -2.41 7.18 -35.99
N LEU A 120 -3.14 6.97 -37.09
CA LEU A 120 -4.58 6.74 -37.09
C LEU A 120 -4.86 5.27 -37.37
N ALA A 121 -6.02 4.78 -36.93
CA ALA A 121 -6.52 3.50 -37.40
C ALA A 121 -6.84 3.60 -38.91
N PRO A 122 -6.21 2.76 -39.76
CA PRO A 122 -6.51 2.75 -41.19
C PRO A 122 -7.85 2.08 -41.45
N ASP A 123 -8.53 2.48 -42.51
CA ASP A 123 -9.71 1.76 -42.99
C ASP A 123 -9.30 0.44 -43.70
N ARG A 124 -10.28 -0.46 -43.91
CA ARG A 124 -10.01 -1.77 -44.54
C ARG A 124 -9.53 -1.64 -45.99
N ALA A 125 -9.96 -0.60 -46.72
CA ALA A 125 -9.52 -0.38 -48.08
C ALA A 125 -8.04 0.06 -48.13
N GLN A 126 -7.60 0.87 -47.17
CA GLN A 126 -6.22 1.30 -46.99
C GLN A 126 -5.31 0.13 -46.63
N ILE A 127 -5.76 -0.80 -45.78
CA ILE A 127 -5.03 -2.03 -45.45
C ILE A 127 -4.85 -2.88 -46.71
N ALA A 128 -5.93 -3.20 -47.43
CA ALA A 128 -5.88 -4.01 -48.65
C ALA A 128 -4.99 -3.38 -49.74
N ALA A 129 -5.03 -2.05 -49.89
CA ALA A 129 -4.16 -1.30 -50.80
C ALA A 129 -2.68 -1.40 -50.40
N ALA A 130 -2.37 -1.37 -49.11
CA ALA A 130 -1.03 -1.51 -48.58
C ALA A 130 -0.48 -2.93 -48.77
N GLU A 131 -1.29 -3.96 -48.53
CA GLU A 131 -0.92 -5.35 -48.78
C GLU A 131 -0.61 -5.60 -50.25
N THR A 132 -1.47 -5.10 -51.16
CA THR A 132 -1.25 -5.16 -52.61
C THR A 132 0.05 -4.43 -53.01
N LEU A 133 0.32 -3.29 -52.39
CA LEU A 133 1.54 -2.51 -52.61
C LEU A 133 2.78 -3.30 -52.18
N HIS A 134 2.75 -3.92 -51.00
CA HIS A 134 3.86 -4.70 -50.47
C HIS A 134 4.11 -5.96 -51.29
N ALA A 135 3.06 -6.67 -51.73
CA ALA A 135 3.18 -7.81 -52.64
C ALA A 135 3.89 -7.43 -53.95
N ARG A 136 3.48 -6.32 -54.58
CA ARG A 136 4.12 -5.81 -55.81
C ARG A 136 5.59 -5.41 -55.60
N LEU A 137 5.92 -4.83 -54.46
CA LEU A 137 7.31 -4.47 -54.13
C LEU A 137 8.18 -5.73 -53.91
N ALA A 138 7.61 -6.79 -53.34
CA ALA A 138 8.30 -8.06 -53.19
C ALA A 138 8.58 -8.72 -54.54
N GLU A 139 7.64 -8.70 -55.48
CA GLU A 139 7.84 -9.21 -56.85
C GLU A 139 8.93 -8.42 -57.62
N GLU A 140 8.95 -7.09 -57.48
CA GLU A 140 9.91 -6.22 -58.17
C GLU A 140 11.32 -6.27 -57.56
N ARG A 141 11.49 -6.75 -56.33
CA ARG A 141 12.80 -6.84 -55.64
C ARG A 141 13.82 -7.68 -56.41
N HIS A 142 13.38 -8.76 -57.03
CA HIS A 142 14.26 -9.70 -57.72
C HIS A 142 14.51 -9.32 -59.18
N ARG A 143 13.97 -8.19 -59.66
CA ARG A 143 14.17 -7.71 -61.04
C ARG A 143 15.43 -6.84 -61.14
N PRO A 144 16.30 -7.06 -62.15
CA PRO A 144 17.50 -6.23 -62.37
C PRO A 144 17.18 -4.79 -62.78
N SER A 145 15.96 -4.50 -63.24
CA SER A 145 15.45 -3.15 -63.50
C SER A 145 14.02 -3.04 -62.97
N PRO A 146 13.83 -2.64 -61.70
CA PRO A 146 12.52 -2.57 -61.09
C PRO A 146 11.68 -1.53 -61.82
N ARG A 147 10.49 -1.91 -62.27
CA ARG A 147 9.55 -1.04 -63.01
C ARG A 147 8.84 -0.05 -62.10
N TRP A 148 8.87 -0.31 -60.79
CA TRP A 148 8.23 0.50 -59.77
C TRP A 148 9.18 0.80 -58.62
N ARG A 149 9.12 2.03 -58.10
CA ARG A 149 9.88 2.48 -56.92
C ARG A 149 8.95 3.26 -56.00
N LEU A 150 9.07 3.04 -54.69
CA LEU A 150 8.38 3.84 -53.70
C LEU A 150 9.08 5.21 -53.54
N HIS A 151 8.32 6.29 -53.54
CA HIS A 151 8.82 7.63 -53.27
C HIS A 151 7.81 8.42 -52.41
N ALA A 152 8.20 8.71 -51.18
CA ALA A 152 7.39 9.41 -50.16
C ALA A 152 6.00 8.78 -49.94
N GLY A 153 5.96 7.45 -49.81
CA GLY A 153 4.75 6.66 -49.54
C GLY A 153 3.93 6.27 -50.77
N ARG A 154 4.37 6.63 -52.00
CA ARG A 154 3.64 6.35 -53.25
C ARG A 154 4.45 5.53 -54.23
N LEU A 155 3.78 4.60 -54.91
CA LEU A 155 4.37 3.78 -55.97
C LEU A 155 4.53 4.61 -57.25
N ARG A 156 5.76 4.72 -57.78
CA ARG A 156 6.07 5.43 -59.03
C ARG A 156 6.68 4.49 -60.05
N ARG A 157 6.37 4.67 -61.33
CA ARG A 157 7.04 3.94 -62.43
C ARG A 157 8.44 4.47 -62.65
N THR A 158 9.38 3.61 -63.00
CA THR A 158 10.77 3.98 -63.34
C THR A 158 10.95 4.11 -64.86
N GLY A 159 11.89 4.96 -65.29
CA GLY A 159 12.27 5.12 -66.71
C GLY A 159 11.53 6.22 -67.49
N TRP A 160 11.59 6.16 -68.82
CA TRP A 160 11.00 7.14 -69.75
C TRP A 160 9.47 7.23 -69.67
N ARG A 161 8.81 6.17 -69.18
CA ARG A 161 7.36 6.13 -68.93
C ARG A 161 6.91 6.97 -67.72
N ASP A 162 7.84 7.53 -66.94
CA ASP A 162 7.57 8.53 -65.88
C ASP A 162 7.53 9.98 -66.44
N TRP A 163 7.75 10.17 -67.76
CA TRP A 163 7.79 11.48 -68.40
C TRP A 163 6.52 12.33 -68.20
N PRO A 164 5.28 11.79 -68.30
CA PRO A 164 4.08 12.57 -68.01
C PRO A 164 4.11 13.17 -66.60
N HIS A 165 4.58 12.42 -65.60
CA HIS A 165 4.71 12.87 -64.21
C HIS A 165 5.90 13.81 -63.95
N ARG A 166 6.86 13.93 -64.87
CA ARG A 166 7.94 14.93 -64.78
C ARG A 166 7.45 16.34 -65.08
N ILE A 167 6.45 16.49 -65.97
CA ILE A 167 5.80 17.79 -66.24
C ILE A 167 5.11 18.31 -64.96
N TRP A 168 4.55 17.40 -64.15
CA TRP A 168 3.97 17.74 -62.85
C TRP A 168 5.02 18.04 -61.75
N ARG A 169 6.33 17.97 -62.03
CA ARG A 169 7.40 18.40 -61.10
C ARG A 169 7.86 19.83 -61.35
N LEU A 170 7.38 20.46 -62.42
CA LEU A 170 7.66 21.86 -62.70
C LEU A 170 7.10 22.71 -61.56
N SER A 171 7.91 23.67 -61.10
CA SER A 171 7.48 24.69 -60.14
C SER A 171 6.28 25.46 -60.70
N LEU A 172 5.51 26.10 -59.81
CA LEU A 172 4.39 26.93 -60.23
C LEU A 172 4.83 27.96 -61.29
N VAL A 173 5.99 28.59 -61.08
CA VAL A 173 6.60 29.55 -62.01
C VAL A 173 6.88 28.91 -63.37
N GLN A 174 7.46 27.71 -63.42
CA GLN A 174 7.76 27.01 -64.68
C GLN A 174 6.49 26.60 -65.44
N ARG A 175 5.42 26.24 -64.72
CA ARG A 175 4.12 25.93 -65.34
C ARG A 175 3.46 27.19 -65.90
N MET A 176 3.50 28.28 -65.14
CA MET A 176 2.99 29.58 -65.58
C MET A 176 3.77 30.11 -66.78
N SER A 177 5.10 29.99 -66.78
CA SER A 177 5.92 30.41 -67.92
C SER A 177 5.65 29.57 -69.16
N ALA A 178 5.50 28.25 -69.03
CA ALA A 178 5.15 27.38 -70.16
C ALA A 178 3.76 27.71 -70.73
N ALA A 179 2.79 28.00 -69.86
CA ALA A 179 1.47 28.46 -70.27
C ALA A 179 1.50 29.82 -70.97
N MET A 180 2.28 30.78 -70.47
CA MET A 180 2.46 32.09 -71.12
C MET A 180 3.12 31.95 -72.50
N VAL A 181 4.11 31.05 -72.64
CA VAL A 181 4.74 30.75 -73.93
C VAL A 181 3.75 30.10 -74.89
N LEU A 182 2.93 29.15 -74.43
CA LEU A 182 1.88 28.54 -75.25
C LEU A 182 0.84 29.55 -75.71
N LEU A 183 0.45 30.48 -74.85
CA LEU A 183 -0.45 31.57 -75.20
C LEU A 183 0.17 32.51 -76.24
N ALA A 184 1.44 32.90 -76.06
CA ALA A 184 2.17 33.73 -77.03
C ALA A 184 2.34 33.02 -78.38
N LEU A 185 2.58 31.70 -78.38
CA LEU A 185 2.64 30.91 -79.61
C LEU A 185 1.27 30.83 -80.29
N ALA A 186 0.18 30.62 -79.55
CA ALA A 186 -1.17 30.54 -80.12
C ALA A 186 -1.59 31.84 -80.82
N THR A 187 -1.11 33.00 -80.34
CA THR A 187 -1.41 34.30 -80.95
C THR A 187 -0.45 34.68 -82.09
N VAL A 188 0.82 34.25 -82.05
CA VAL A 188 1.85 34.63 -83.05
C VAL A 188 1.94 33.64 -84.22
N LEU A 189 1.71 32.34 -83.99
CA LEU A 189 1.82 31.28 -85.02
C LEU A 189 0.94 31.50 -86.27
N PRO A 190 -0.31 31.99 -86.17
CA PRO A 190 -1.14 32.26 -87.35
C PRO A 190 -0.52 33.33 -88.26
N GLY A 191 0.06 34.38 -87.66
CA GLY A 191 0.74 35.45 -88.41
C GLY A 191 2.03 34.95 -89.07
N LEU A 192 2.82 34.13 -88.36
CA LEU A 192 4.03 33.50 -88.92
C LEU A 192 3.70 32.54 -90.07
N TYR A 193 2.63 31.74 -89.93
CA TYR A 193 2.19 30.82 -90.98
C TYR A 193 1.81 31.55 -92.26
N TRP A 194 1.09 32.68 -92.15
CA TRP A 194 0.71 33.50 -93.30
C TRP A 194 1.90 34.17 -93.97
N ALA A 195 2.84 34.70 -93.17
CA ALA A 195 4.09 35.24 -93.68
C ALA A 195 4.93 34.19 -94.42
N TRP A 196 5.01 32.96 -93.90
CA TRP A 196 5.71 31.85 -94.56
C TRP A 196 5.01 31.37 -95.83
N ALA A 197 3.67 31.32 -95.83
CA ALA A 197 2.88 30.92 -96.99
C ALA A 197 2.84 31.99 -98.11
N GLY A 198 3.42 33.18 -97.88
CA GLY A 198 3.45 34.29 -98.85
C GLY A 198 2.07 34.94 -99.08
N ILE A 199 1.11 34.69 -98.20
CA ILE A 199 -0.26 35.21 -98.31
C ILE A 199 -0.29 36.58 -97.61
N GLN A 200 -0.92 37.59 -98.23
CA GLN A 200 -1.22 38.89 -97.63
C GLN A 200 -2.72 38.97 -97.28
N PRO A 201 -3.12 38.41 -96.13
CA PRO A 201 -4.52 38.36 -95.73
C PRO A 201 -5.00 39.74 -95.30
N ALA A 202 -6.29 39.98 -95.46
CA ALA A 202 -6.89 41.20 -94.98
C ALA A 202 -6.71 41.33 -93.45
N PRO A 203 -6.51 42.55 -92.91
CA PRO A 203 -6.20 42.75 -91.48
C PRO A 203 -7.20 42.07 -90.53
N TRP A 204 -8.49 42.07 -90.90
CA TRP A 204 -9.54 41.43 -90.10
C TRP A 204 -9.41 39.90 -90.01
N MET A 205 -8.85 39.23 -91.01
CA MET A 205 -8.64 37.78 -90.99
C MET A 205 -7.53 37.42 -89.99
N SER A 206 -6.48 38.23 -89.90
CA SER A 206 -5.35 38.00 -88.97
C SER A 206 -5.79 38.14 -87.52
N ALA A 207 -6.64 39.15 -87.27
CA ALA A 207 -7.23 39.39 -85.97
C ALA A 207 -8.17 38.25 -85.54
N THR A 208 -9.03 37.75 -86.46
CA THR A 208 -9.96 36.66 -86.13
C THR A 208 -9.24 35.33 -85.93
N ALA A 209 -8.21 35.00 -86.72
CA ALA A 209 -7.42 33.78 -86.55
C ALA A 209 -6.70 33.74 -85.18
N GLY A 210 -6.09 34.87 -84.78
CA GLY A 210 -5.47 35.00 -83.46
C GLY A 210 -6.49 34.90 -82.31
N LEU A 211 -7.70 35.45 -82.50
CA LEU A 211 -8.79 35.36 -81.52
C LEU A 211 -9.31 33.91 -81.37
N TRP A 212 -9.54 33.21 -82.48
CA TRP A 212 -10.06 31.83 -82.48
C TRP A 212 -9.08 30.83 -81.87
N LEU A 213 -7.77 31.02 -82.05
CA LEU A 213 -6.75 30.16 -81.45
C LEU A 213 -6.36 30.59 -80.04
N GLY A 214 -6.37 31.90 -79.75
CA GLY A 214 -6.01 32.45 -78.44
C GLY A 214 -7.09 32.26 -77.38
N LEU A 215 -8.37 32.51 -77.70
CA LEU A 215 -9.46 32.50 -76.72
C LEU A 215 -9.63 31.14 -76.01
N PRO A 216 -9.62 29.97 -76.69
CA PRO A 216 -9.68 28.68 -76.01
C PRO A 216 -8.49 28.41 -75.09
N VAL A 217 -7.29 28.86 -75.48
CA VAL A 217 -6.06 28.72 -74.67
C VAL A 217 -6.15 29.57 -73.41
N ILE A 218 -6.68 30.79 -73.50
CA ILE A 218 -6.93 31.67 -72.33
C ILE A 218 -7.94 31.03 -71.38
N VAL A 219 -9.08 30.53 -71.90
CA VAL A 219 -10.10 29.87 -71.08
C VAL A 219 -9.55 28.60 -70.42
N ALA A 220 -8.79 27.78 -71.16
CA ALA A 220 -8.11 26.60 -70.62
C ALA A 220 -7.09 26.98 -69.53
N LEU A 221 -6.36 28.09 -69.70
CA LEU A 221 -5.40 28.57 -68.71
C LEU A 221 -6.08 29.10 -67.45
N MET A 222 -7.16 29.86 -67.60
CA MET A 222 -7.96 30.39 -66.49
C MET A 222 -8.59 29.27 -65.67
N THR A 223 -9.22 28.30 -66.33
CA THR A 223 -9.80 27.12 -65.67
C THR A 223 -8.73 26.27 -64.98
N TRP A 224 -7.58 26.08 -65.62
CA TRP A 224 -6.43 25.41 -65.00
C TRP A 224 -5.93 26.16 -63.77
N PHE A 225 -5.75 27.48 -63.84
CA PHE A 225 -5.31 28.31 -62.71
C PHE A 225 -6.31 28.26 -61.55
N GLU A 226 -7.59 28.34 -61.85
CA GLU A 226 -8.66 28.26 -60.86
C GLU A 226 -8.65 26.91 -60.13
N VAL A 227 -8.52 25.81 -60.85
CA VAL A 227 -8.55 24.45 -60.28
C VAL A 227 -7.24 24.08 -59.58
N GLN A 228 -6.08 24.44 -60.14
CA GLN A 228 -4.78 23.98 -59.65
C GLN A 228 -4.11 24.93 -58.66
N VAL A 229 -4.49 26.22 -58.66
CA VAL A 229 -3.86 27.26 -57.83
C VAL A 229 -4.87 27.95 -56.94
N ALA A 230 -5.88 28.62 -57.50
CA ALA A 230 -6.77 29.48 -56.72
C ALA A 230 -7.62 28.71 -55.70
N ARG A 231 -8.26 27.60 -56.12
CA ARG A 231 -9.07 26.77 -55.22
C ARG A 231 -8.23 26.11 -54.12
N PRO A 232 -7.08 25.45 -54.38
CA PRO A 232 -6.21 24.93 -53.33
C PRO A 232 -5.66 26.00 -52.39
N LEU A 233 -5.41 27.22 -52.88
CA LEU A 233 -4.98 28.33 -52.03
C LEU A 233 -6.08 28.81 -51.09
N ARG A 234 -7.32 28.96 -51.58
CA ARG A 234 -8.48 29.28 -50.71
C ARG A 234 -8.74 28.19 -49.68
N LEU A 235 -8.52 26.93 -50.05
CA LEU A 235 -8.61 25.80 -49.12
C LEU A 235 -7.51 25.85 -48.05
N ALA A 236 -6.27 26.17 -48.44
CA ALA A 236 -5.16 26.38 -47.51
C ALA A 236 -5.44 27.53 -46.53
N ASP A 237 -5.98 28.64 -47.03
CA ASP A 237 -6.39 29.80 -46.23
C ASP A 237 -7.50 29.45 -45.23
N THR A 238 -8.54 28.76 -45.70
CA THR A 238 -9.63 28.27 -44.84
C THR A 238 -9.09 27.36 -43.73
N MET A 239 -8.17 26.45 -44.07
CA MET A 239 -7.55 25.55 -43.10
C MET A 239 -6.69 26.30 -42.09
N ALA A 240 -5.88 27.26 -42.56
CA ALA A 240 -5.08 28.11 -41.67
C ALA A 240 -5.98 28.90 -40.72
N ALA A 241 -7.09 29.46 -41.20
CA ALA A 241 -8.08 30.14 -40.38
C ALA A 241 -8.76 29.20 -39.36
N GLN A 242 -9.01 27.93 -39.72
CA GLN A 242 -9.55 26.94 -38.78
C GLN A 242 -8.56 26.57 -37.69
N VAL A 243 -7.30 26.28 -38.05
CA VAL A 243 -6.24 26.01 -37.08
C VAL A 243 -6.01 27.23 -36.18
N ALA A 244 -6.01 28.45 -36.74
CA ALA A 244 -5.86 29.69 -35.99
C ALA A 244 -7.04 29.95 -35.03
N SER A 245 -8.25 29.52 -35.38
CA SER A 245 -9.44 29.56 -34.51
C SER A 245 -9.59 28.31 -33.63
N CYS A 246 -8.52 27.51 -33.51
CA CYS A 246 -8.45 26.30 -32.71
C CYS A 246 -9.50 25.23 -33.08
N ARG A 247 -10.05 25.27 -34.29
CA ARG A 247 -10.94 24.24 -34.84
C ARG A 247 -10.11 23.21 -35.60
N LEU A 248 -10.05 22.01 -35.05
CA LEU A 248 -9.20 20.94 -35.53
C LEU A 248 -9.99 19.76 -36.13
N SER A 249 -11.29 19.91 -36.39
CA SER A 249 -12.14 18.81 -36.86
C SER A 249 -12.00 18.50 -38.36
N MET A 250 -11.60 19.49 -39.17
CA MET A 250 -11.48 19.34 -40.63
C MET A 250 -10.40 18.33 -41.03
N ARG A 251 -10.75 17.44 -41.97
CA ARG A 251 -9.83 16.56 -42.68
C ARG A 251 -9.69 17.04 -44.12
N LEU A 252 -8.47 17.06 -44.62
CA LEU A 252 -8.15 17.60 -45.93
C LEU A 252 -7.99 16.47 -46.96
N ASP A 253 -8.90 16.41 -47.93
CA ASP A 253 -8.66 15.64 -49.15
C ASP A 253 -8.04 16.57 -50.20
N TYR A 254 -6.80 16.30 -50.57
CA TYR A 254 -6.05 17.10 -51.53
C TYR A 254 -5.24 16.21 -52.45
N ASP A 255 -5.06 16.64 -53.70
CA ASP A 255 -4.19 15.96 -54.64
C ASP A 255 -2.71 16.34 -54.40
N PRO A 256 -1.83 15.40 -54.02
CA PRO A 256 -0.42 15.69 -53.79
C PRO A 256 0.38 15.96 -55.06
N THR A 257 -0.21 15.80 -56.25
CA THR A 257 0.40 16.21 -57.53
C THR A 257 0.12 17.68 -57.89
N SER A 258 -0.78 18.33 -57.15
CA SER A 258 -1.01 19.77 -57.23
C SER A 258 0.26 20.56 -56.85
N PRO A 259 0.55 21.70 -57.51
CA PRO A 259 1.63 22.61 -57.12
C PRO A 259 1.60 22.98 -55.62
N LEU A 260 0.41 23.08 -55.04
CA LEU A 260 0.19 23.45 -53.64
C LEU A 260 -0.02 22.23 -52.72
N GLY A 261 0.08 21.01 -53.24
CA GLY A 261 -0.12 19.78 -52.46
C GLY A 261 0.86 19.64 -51.29
N SER A 262 2.08 20.15 -51.42
CA SER A 262 3.06 20.14 -50.31
C SER A 262 2.69 21.10 -49.17
N LEU A 263 2.05 22.23 -49.48
CA LEU A 263 1.52 23.18 -48.49
C LEU A 263 0.32 22.58 -47.76
N LEU A 264 -0.67 22.09 -48.52
CA LEU A 264 -1.87 21.45 -47.97
C LEU A 264 -1.52 20.26 -47.07
N ARG A 265 -0.54 19.44 -47.47
CA ARG A 265 0.00 18.37 -46.62
C ARG A 265 0.55 18.85 -45.29
N ARG A 266 1.32 19.95 -45.30
CA ARG A 266 1.91 20.49 -44.08
C ARG A 266 0.84 21.06 -43.15
N LEU A 267 -0.18 21.71 -43.71
CA LEU A 267 -1.34 22.21 -42.95
C LEU A 267 -2.16 21.06 -42.33
N ASP A 268 -2.40 20.00 -43.09
CA ASP A 268 -3.06 18.79 -42.60
C ASP A 268 -2.27 18.12 -41.46
N LEU A 269 -0.94 18.03 -41.60
CA LEU A 269 -0.08 17.51 -40.53
C LEU A 269 -0.06 18.40 -39.29
N ILE A 270 -0.06 19.73 -39.44
CA ILE A 270 -0.17 20.66 -38.31
C ILE A 270 -1.48 20.38 -37.54
N ASN A 271 -2.58 20.27 -38.26
CA ASN A 271 -3.88 19.98 -37.65
C ASN A 271 -3.89 18.62 -36.95
N LEU A 272 -3.45 17.55 -37.62
CA LEU A 272 -3.37 16.21 -37.04
C LEU A 272 -2.51 16.17 -35.76
N ASN A 273 -1.33 16.81 -35.80
CA ASN A 273 -0.43 16.87 -34.66
C ASN A 273 -1.05 17.66 -33.49
N MET A 274 -1.72 18.78 -33.77
CA MET A 274 -2.41 19.56 -32.73
C MET A 274 -3.57 18.79 -32.11
N ARG A 275 -4.35 18.04 -32.90
CA ARG A 275 -5.42 17.17 -32.38
C ARG A 275 -4.86 16.13 -31.43
N ALA A 276 -3.77 15.49 -31.83
CA ALA A 276 -3.13 14.45 -31.03
C ALA A 276 -2.68 14.99 -29.67
N ILE A 277 -1.99 16.14 -29.65
CA ILE A 277 -1.56 16.81 -28.41
C ILE A 277 -2.76 17.21 -27.55
N VAL A 278 -3.79 17.84 -28.12
CA VAL A 278 -4.99 18.24 -27.39
C VAL A 278 -5.70 17.04 -26.77
N SER A 279 -5.81 15.94 -27.50
CA SER A 279 -6.41 14.70 -27.02
C SER A 279 -5.60 14.08 -25.86
N GLU A 280 -4.28 14.04 -25.99
CA GLU A 280 -3.36 13.52 -24.96
C GLU A 280 -3.47 14.36 -23.68
N VAL A 281 -3.41 15.69 -23.78
CA VAL A 281 -3.56 16.58 -22.62
C VAL A 281 -4.93 16.43 -21.96
N ARG A 282 -6.02 16.30 -22.74
CA ARG A 282 -7.37 16.06 -22.17
C ARG A 282 -7.44 14.75 -21.39
N ALA A 283 -6.85 13.69 -21.92
CA ALA A 283 -6.82 12.39 -21.26
C ALA A 283 -6.02 12.44 -19.95
N GLU A 284 -4.83 13.06 -19.98
CA GLU A 284 -3.97 13.22 -18.80
C GLU A 284 -4.64 14.05 -17.69
N VAL A 285 -5.26 15.18 -18.04
CA VAL A 285 -6.00 16.00 -17.07
C VAL A 285 -7.20 15.24 -16.49
N GLY A 286 -7.87 14.40 -17.29
CA GLY A 286 -8.94 13.52 -16.82
C GLY A 286 -8.44 12.50 -15.78
N MET A 287 -7.28 11.88 -16.03
CA MET A 287 -6.65 10.96 -15.07
C MET A 287 -6.22 11.67 -13.80
N MET A 288 -5.60 12.85 -13.93
CA MET A 288 -5.18 13.67 -12.79
C MET A 288 -6.36 14.03 -11.88
N ARG A 289 -7.52 14.37 -12.45
CA ARG A 289 -8.74 14.62 -11.68
C ARG A 289 -9.20 13.38 -10.91
N GLY A 290 -9.27 12.22 -11.57
CA GLY A 290 -9.66 10.96 -10.92
C GLY A 290 -8.70 10.53 -9.79
N ALA A 291 -7.39 10.76 -9.97
CA ALA A 291 -6.39 10.53 -8.93
C ALA A 291 -6.56 11.49 -7.74
N THR A 292 -6.81 12.77 -8.03
CA THR A 292 -7.04 13.81 -7.01
C THR A 292 -8.31 13.54 -6.20
N GLU A 293 -9.40 13.13 -6.84
CA GLU A 293 -10.64 12.73 -6.16
C GLU A 293 -10.44 11.51 -5.24
N SER A 294 -9.62 10.55 -5.68
CA SER A 294 -9.27 9.38 -4.86
C SER A 294 -8.40 9.76 -3.66
N LEU A 295 -7.44 10.67 -3.85
CA LEU A 295 -6.61 11.19 -2.76
C LEU A 295 -7.44 12.02 -1.76
N ALA A 296 -8.37 12.84 -2.25
CA ALA A 296 -9.29 13.61 -1.41
C ALA A 296 -10.20 12.70 -0.56
N ARG A 297 -10.68 11.59 -1.14
CA ARG A 297 -11.42 10.56 -0.38
C ARG A 297 -10.54 9.92 0.69
N GLY A 298 -9.31 9.53 0.34
CA GLY A 298 -8.36 8.94 1.29
C GLY A 298 -8.02 9.87 2.45
N SER A 299 -7.81 11.15 2.17
CA SER A 299 -7.58 12.19 3.19
C SER A 299 -8.78 12.33 4.15
N ARG A 300 -10.02 12.39 3.65
CA ARG A 300 -11.22 12.42 4.52
C ARG A 300 -11.34 11.18 5.40
N GLN A 301 -11.01 10.01 4.86
CA GLN A 301 -11.02 8.77 5.64
C GLN A 301 -9.93 8.77 6.73
N MET A 302 -8.74 9.30 6.42
CA MET A 302 -7.66 9.44 7.40
C MET A 302 -8.05 10.36 8.55
N ALA A 303 -8.70 11.50 8.26
CA ALA A 303 -9.21 12.41 9.29
C ALA A 303 -10.23 11.70 10.21
N ALA A 304 -11.20 10.99 9.62
CA ALA A 304 -12.18 10.22 10.41
C ALA A 304 -11.54 9.11 11.26
N HIS A 305 -10.48 8.47 10.76
CA HIS A 305 -9.72 7.49 11.54
C HIS A 305 -8.94 8.14 12.68
N ALA A 306 -8.34 9.32 12.46
CA ALA A 306 -7.66 10.06 13.51
C ALA A 306 -8.63 10.46 14.64
N ASP A 307 -9.83 10.96 14.31
CA ASP A 307 -10.86 11.30 15.29
C ASP A 307 -11.31 10.07 16.11
N ALA A 308 -11.57 8.94 15.45
CA ALA A 308 -11.96 7.71 16.13
C ALA A 308 -10.84 7.14 17.02
N GLN A 309 -9.59 7.27 16.58
CA GLN A 309 -8.43 6.85 17.34
C GLN A 309 -8.22 7.73 18.58
N ALA A 310 -8.44 9.05 18.47
CA ALA A 310 -8.39 9.96 19.61
C ALA A 310 -9.40 9.56 20.69
N ALA A 311 -10.65 9.28 20.32
CA ALA A 311 -11.67 8.81 21.26
C ALA A 311 -11.29 7.47 21.95
N SER A 312 -10.66 6.56 21.20
CA SER A 312 -10.19 5.28 21.75
C SER A 312 -9.01 5.46 22.71
N LEU A 313 -8.13 6.42 22.43
CA LEU A 313 -7.02 6.78 23.31
C LEU A 313 -7.51 7.42 24.61
N GLU A 314 -8.53 8.28 24.56
CA GLU A 314 -9.17 8.83 25.77
C GLU A 314 -9.75 7.72 26.66
N GLN A 315 -10.46 6.76 26.08
CA GLN A 315 -10.99 5.61 26.83
C GLN A 315 -9.88 4.74 27.42
N THR A 316 -8.80 4.52 26.66
CA THR A 316 -7.64 3.75 27.13
C THR A 316 -6.94 4.45 28.28
N ALA A 317 -6.78 5.78 28.20
CA ALA A 317 -6.20 6.59 29.27
C ALA A 317 -7.05 6.53 30.55
N ALA A 318 -8.38 6.64 30.43
CA ALA A 318 -9.29 6.52 31.56
C ALA A 318 -9.21 5.12 32.21
N ALA A 319 -9.18 4.06 31.41
CA ALA A 319 -9.03 2.69 31.89
C ALA A 319 -7.67 2.48 32.61
N LEU A 320 -6.59 3.06 32.09
CA LEU A 320 -5.27 2.99 32.72
C LEU A 320 -5.22 3.74 34.04
N GLN A 321 -5.88 4.90 34.14
CA GLN A 321 -6.00 5.64 35.41
C GLN A 321 -6.76 4.81 36.46
N GLN A 322 -7.85 4.14 36.05
CA GLN A 322 -8.58 3.26 36.94
C GLN A 322 -7.71 2.06 37.39
N ILE A 323 -6.98 1.43 36.48
CA ILE A 323 -6.08 0.32 36.80
C ILE A 323 -4.97 0.79 37.76
N ALA A 324 -4.37 1.95 37.49
CA ALA A 324 -3.35 2.55 38.37
C ALA A 324 -3.88 2.71 39.79
N GLY A 325 -5.09 3.26 39.94
CA GLY A 325 -5.76 3.37 41.24
C GLY A 325 -5.92 2.02 41.93
N THR A 326 -6.43 0.99 41.23
CA THR A 326 -6.61 -0.34 41.82
C THR A 326 -5.29 -1.01 42.23
N VAL A 327 -4.19 -0.75 41.52
CA VAL A 327 -2.87 -1.28 41.86
C VAL A 327 -2.28 -0.57 43.09
N GLU A 328 -2.49 0.75 43.19
CA GLU A 328 -2.12 1.55 44.36
C GLU A 328 -2.88 1.07 45.61
N ASP A 329 -4.20 0.88 45.50
CA ASP A 329 -5.06 0.37 46.58
C ASP A 329 -4.64 -1.06 47.01
N ALA A 330 -4.29 -1.91 46.05
CA ALA A 330 -3.79 -3.26 46.33
C ALA A 330 -2.45 -3.21 47.06
N ALA A 331 -1.54 -2.32 46.66
CA ALA A 331 -0.25 -2.14 47.33
C ALA A 331 -0.43 -1.67 48.78
N HIS A 332 -1.30 -0.68 49.01
CA HIS A 332 -1.65 -0.19 50.34
C HIS A 332 -2.27 -1.29 51.20
N SER A 333 -3.30 -1.97 50.71
CA SER A 333 -3.99 -3.06 51.44
C SER A 333 -3.04 -4.21 51.79
N THR A 334 -2.11 -4.54 50.90
CA THR A 334 -1.09 -5.58 51.13
C THR A 334 -0.14 -5.19 52.26
N HIS A 335 0.23 -3.90 52.32
CA HIS A 335 1.07 -3.39 53.40
C HIS A 335 0.37 -3.46 54.76
N GLU A 336 -0.90 -3.03 54.84
CA GLU A 336 -1.70 -3.13 56.06
C GLU A 336 -1.87 -4.59 56.52
N LEU A 337 -2.20 -5.51 55.60
CA LEU A 337 -2.33 -6.94 55.90
C LEU A 337 -1.00 -7.55 56.38
N SER A 338 0.13 -7.09 55.85
CA SER A 338 1.45 -7.57 56.26
C SER A 338 1.74 -7.19 57.71
N GLU A 339 1.46 -5.94 58.09
CA GLU A 339 1.60 -5.49 59.49
C GLU A 339 0.63 -6.23 60.42
N GLN A 340 -0.63 -6.41 60.03
CA GLN A 340 -1.60 -7.17 60.81
C GLN A 340 -1.17 -8.63 61.02
N SER A 341 -0.63 -9.27 59.99
CA SER A 341 -0.15 -10.66 60.07
C SER A 341 1.09 -10.77 60.97
N ARG A 342 1.98 -9.76 60.93
CA ARG A 342 3.15 -9.66 61.83
C ARG A 342 2.70 -9.51 63.29
N HIS A 343 1.71 -8.64 63.56
CA HIS A 343 1.10 -8.49 64.88
C HIS A 343 0.39 -9.76 65.36
N ALA A 344 -0.32 -10.48 64.49
CA ALA A 344 -0.95 -11.75 64.84
C ALA A 344 0.10 -12.82 65.19
N SER A 345 1.17 -12.92 64.41
CA SER A 345 2.30 -13.82 64.67
C SER A 345 2.98 -13.51 66.01
N GLN A 346 3.18 -12.23 66.33
CA GLN A 346 3.75 -11.81 67.60
C GLN A 346 2.85 -12.19 68.79
N ARG A 347 1.55 -11.88 68.74
CA ARG A 347 0.61 -12.25 69.83
C ARG A 347 0.50 -13.76 70.01
N ALA A 348 0.54 -14.52 68.92
CA ALA A 348 0.56 -15.97 68.99
C ALA A 348 1.86 -16.47 69.64
N ALA A 349 3.02 -15.90 69.30
CA ALA A 349 4.29 -16.25 69.93
C ALA A 349 4.31 -15.93 71.44
N GLU A 350 3.77 -14.79 71.85
CA GLU A 350 3.59 -14.42 73.26
C GLU A 350 2.66 -15.43 73.98
N GLY A 351 1.53 -15.80 73.35
CA GLY A 351 0.65 -16.83 73.90
C GLY A 351 1.32 -18.21 74.01
N GLY A 352 2.22 -18.54 73.09
CA GLY A 352 3.04 -19.74 73.13
C GLY A 352 3.97 -19.78 74.35
N ALA A 353 4.66 -18.67 74.63
CA ALA A 353 5.51 -18.52 75.80
C ALA A 353 4.71 -18.70 77.11
N THR A 354 3.51 -18.12 77.21
CA THR A 354 2.63 -18.35 78.36
C THR A 354 2.23 -19.81 78.53
N MET A 355 2.01 -20.55 77.44
CA MET A 355 1.72 -22.00 77.51
C MET A 355 2.93 -22.83 77.94
N GLU A 356 4.15 -22.42 77.61
CA GLU A 356 5.38 -23.04 78.14
C GLU A 356 5.46 -22.87 79.66
N GLU A 357 5.14 -21.68 80.19
CA GLU A 357 5.08 -21.44 81.64
C GLU A 357 4.02 -22.32 82.33
N VAL A 358 2.82 -22.43 81.75
CA VAL A 358 1.75 -23.29 82.28
C VAL A 358 2.16 -24.76 82.25
N THR A 359 2.85 -25.20 81.20
CA THR A 359 3.38 -26.58 81.08
C THR A 359 4.41 -26.87 82.17
N ALA A 360 5.32 -25.92 82.43
CA ALA A 360 6.29 -26.03 83.53
C ALA A 360 5.61 -26.08 84.90
N MET A 361 4.53 -25.32 85.10
CA MET A 361 3.74 -25.36 86.32
C MET A 361 3.04 -26.71 86.51
N MET A 362 2.44 -27.29 85.46
CA MET A 362 1.85 -28.63 85.51
C MET A 362 2.88 -29.71 85.84
N HIS A 363 4.10 -29.61 85.30
CA HIS A 363 5.21 -30.49 85.66
C HIS A 363 5.56 -30.40 87.16
N THR A 364 5.55 -29.19 87.70
CA THR A 364 5.84 -28.93 89.12
C THR A 364 4.74 -29.48 90.02
N ILE A 365 3.47 -29.26 89.67
CA ILE A 365 2.31 -29.80 90.40
C ILE A 365 2.35 -31.33 90.38
N ARG A 366 2.59 -31.94 89.22
CA ARG A 366 2.72 -33.41 89.10
C ARG A 366 3.81 -33.98 89.99
N LYS A 367 4.98 -33.33 90.05
CA LYS A 367 6.08 -33.72 90.94
C LYS A 367 5.68 -33.61 92.41
N SER A 368 4.93 -32.56 92.78
CA SER A 368 4.38 -32.41 94.13
C SER A 368 3.37 -33.51 94.48
N SER A 369 2.44 -33.84 93.57
CA SER A 369 1.45 -34.89 93.79
C SER A 369 2.08 -36.27 93.97
N LEU A 370 3.11 -36.61 93.19
CA LEU A 370 3.87 -37.87 93.36
C LEU A 370 4.52 -37.94 94.74
N ARG A 371 5.13 -36.85 95.19
CA ARG A 371 5.76 -36.78 96.51
C ARG A 371 4.73 -36.86 97.64
N MET A 372 3.54 -36.29 97.46
CA MET A 372 2.44 -36.46 98.42
C MET A 372 1.98 -37.93 98.48
N ASN A 373 1.92 -38.62 97.34
CA ASN A 373 1.56 -40.04 97.30
C ASN A 373 2.58 -40.90 98.08
N GLU A 374 3.89 -40.65 97.93
CA GLU A 374 4.95 -41.31 98.70
C GLU A 374 4.80 -41.08 100.22
N ILE A 375 4.42 -39.87 100.63
CA ILE A 375 4.17 -39.54 102.05
C ILE A 375 2.95 -40.30 102.56
N VAL A 376 1.86 -40.33 101.79
CA VAL A 376 0.62 -41.04 102.15
C VAL A 376 0.86 -42.55 102.29
N GLU A 377 1.63 -43.17 101.39
CA GLU A 377 2.06 -44.57 101.53
C GLU A 377 2.86 -44.79 102.82
N THR A 378 3.77 -43.88 103.16
CA THR A 378 4.54 -43.94 104.41
C THR A 378 3.63 -43.82 105.64
N ILE A 379 2.62 -42.95 105.63
CA ILE A 379 1.67 -42.80 106.73
C ILE A 379 0.79 -44.06 106.85
N GLU A 380 0.37 -44.68 105.73
CA GLU A 380 -0.38 -45.94 105.77
C GLU A 380 0.45 -47.05 106.44
N GLN A 381 1.75 -47.11 106.13
CA GLN A 381 2.68 -48.03 106.78
C GLN A 381 2.79 -47.78 108.30
N ILE A 382 2.94 -46.52 108.72
CA ILE A 382 3.00 -46.15 110.15
C ILE A 382 1.69 -46.52 110.86
N ALA A 383 0.53 -46.21 110.27
CA ALA A 383 -0.77 -46.53 110.84
C ALA A 383 -0.99 -48.06 110.93
N SER A 384 -0.52 -48.83 109.94
CA SER A 384 -0.51 -50.30 109.98
C SER A 384 0.39 -50.86 111.08
N GLN A 385 1.60 -50.33 111.24
CA GLN A 385 2.50 -50.69 112.35
C GLN A 385 1.91 -50.35 113.71
N THR A 386 1.28 -49.18 113.83
CA THR A 386 0.62 -48.73 115.07
C THR A 386 -0.55 -49.64 115.43
N HIS A 387 -1.32 -50.10 114.44
CA HIS A 387 -2.39 -51.07 114.63
C HIS A 387 -1.86 -52.42 115.15
N LEU A 388 -0.72 -52.90 114.64
CA LEU A 388 -0.05 -54.12 115.12
C LEU A 388 0.50 -53.95 116.55
N LEU A 389 1.12 -52.82 116.87
CA LEU A 389 1.60 -52.50 118.21
C LEU A 389 0.46 -52.43 119.23
N ALA A 390 -0.65 -51.81 118.86
CA ALA A 390 -1.85 -51.72 119.69
C ALA A 390 -2.50 -53.09 119.91
N LEU A 391 -2.49 -53.96 118.90
CA LEU A 391 -2.91 -55.36 119.05
C LEU A 391 -2.01 -56.11 120.04
N ASN A 392 -0.68 -55.97 119.92
CA ASN A 392 0.26 -56.58 120.86
C ASN A 392 0.06 -56.06 122.30
N ALA A 393 -0.15 -54.75 122.47
CA ALA A 393 -0.44 -54.14 123.77
C ALA A 393 -1.77 -54.61 124.37
N ALA A 394 -2.82 -54.77 123.55
CA ALA A 394 -4.12 -55.29 123.99
C ALA A 394 -4.02 -56.76 124.45
N VAL A 395 -3.21 -57.57 123.76
CA VAL A 395 -2.91 -58.95 124.16
C VAL A 395 -2.18 -58.98 125.50
N GLU A 396 -1.14 -58.16 125.68
CA GLU A 396 -0.39 -58.12 126.93
C GLU A 396 -1.22 -57.57 128.11
N ALA A 397 -2.10 -56.60 127.85
CA ALA A 397 -3.07 -56.10 128.82
C ALA A 397 -4.10 -57.17 129.25
N ALA A 398 -4.57 -58.00 128.31
CA ALA A 398 -5.43 -59.14 128.63
C ALA A 398 -4.68 -60.20 129.47
N ARG A 399 -3.37 -60.34 129.24
CA ARG A 399 -2.48 -61.27 129.96
C ARG A 399 -2.23 -60.84 131.42
N ALA A 400 -2.21 -59.53 131.69
CA ALA A 400 -2.01 -58.95 133.02
C ALA A 400 -3.27 -58.95 133.92
N GLY A 401 -4.41 -59.47 133.44
CA GLY A 401 -5.64 -59.62 134.22
C GLY A 401 -6.21 -58.30 134.75
N ASP A 402 -6.62 -58.25 136.03
CA ASP A 402 -7.26 -57.06 136.63
C ASP A 402 -6.33 -55.82 136.68
N GLN A 403 -5.01 -56.01 136.75
CA GLN A 403 -4.03 -54.92 136.74
C GLN A 403 -3.82 -54.32 135.33
N GLY A 404 -4.21 -55.04 134.27
CA GLY A 404 -4.07 -54.62 132.87
C GLY A 404 -5.28 -53.88 132.30
N ARG A 405 -6.40 -53.77 133.03
CA ARG A 405 -7.67 -53.23 132.52
C ARG A 405 -7.54 -51.81 131.95
N GLY A 406 -6.81 -50.92 132.62
CA GLY A 406 -6.56 -49.56 132.12
C GLY A 406 -5.74 -49.53 130.82
N PHE A 407 -4.71 -50.37 130.72
CA PHE A 407 -3.89 -50.50 129.51
C PHE A 407 -4.65 -51.13 128.34
N GLY A 408 -5.56 -52.07 128.62
CA GLY A 408 -6.38 -52.71 127.60
C GLY A 408 -7.35 -51.75 126.91
N VAL A 409 -7.94 -50.82 127.66
CA VAL A 409 -8.79 -49.75 127.09
C VAL A 409 -7.96 -48.84 126.20
N VAL A 410 -6.80 -48.37 126.68
CA VAL A 410 -5.90 -47.51 125.89
C VAL A 410 -5.43 -48.23 124.62
N ALA A 411 -5.07 -49.51 124.69
CA ALA A 411 -4.67 -50.30 123.51
C ALA A 411 -5.83 -50.47 122.50
N GLY A 412 -7.07 -50.64 122.98
CA GLY A 412 -8.27 -50.64 122.14
C GLY A 412 -8.54 -49.30 121.45
N ASP A 413 -8.36 -48.20 122.16
CA ASP A 413 -8.49 -46.84 121.63
C ASP A 413 -7.40 -46.53 120.59
N VAL A 414 -6.14 -46.90 120.86
CA VAL A 414 -5.02 -46.74 119.91
C VAL A 414 -5.24 -47.62 118.66
N ARG A 415 -5.73 -48.85 118.82
CA ARG A 415 -6.07 -49.73 117.69
C ARG A 415 -7.17 -49.14 116.82
N THR A 416 -8.22 -48.59 117.44
CA THR A 416 -9.34 -47.93 116.74
C THR A 416 -8.88 -46.65 116.04
N LEU A 417 -8.02 -45.87 116.69
CA LEU A 417 -7.40 -44.66 116.11
C LEU A 417 -6.51 -45.01 114.91
N ALA A 418 -5.68 -46.06 115.01
CA ALA A 418 -4.84 -46.54 113.92
C ALA A 418 -5.67 -47.04 112.73
N GLN A 419 -6.79 -47.73 112.98
CA GLN A 419 -7.73 -48.13 111.94
C GLN A 419 -8.36 -46.92 111.24
N ARG A 420 -8.90 -45.96 112.01
CA ARG A 420 -9.47 -44.71 111.46
C ARG A 420 -8.43 -43.91 110.67
N SER A 421 -7.18 -43.90 111.12
CA SER A 421 -6.07 -43.23 110.43
C SER A 421 -5.76 -43.92 109.11
N ARG A 422 -5.74 -45.26 109.04
CA ARG A 422 -5.57 -46.00 107.78
C ARG A 422 -6.68 -45.71 106.78
N ASP A 423 -7.93 -45.72 107.23
CA ASP A 423 -9.08 -45.50 106.35
C ASP A 423 -9.06 -44.06 105.78
N ALA A 424 -8.73 -43.06 106.60
CA ALA A 424 -8.54 -41.68 106.15
C ALA A 424 -7.35 -41.55 105.17
N VAL A 425 -6.23 -42.23 105.42
CA VAL A 425 -5.04 -42.19 104.55
C VAL A 425 -5.33 -42.83 103.19
N ARG A 426 -6.12 -43.91 103.13
CA ARG A 426 -6.58 -44.48 101.85
C ARG A 426 -7.44 -43.52 101.05
N GLU A 427 -8.36 -42.82 101.72
CA GLU A 427 -9.21 -41.82 101.07
C GLU A 427 -8.36 -40.66 100.52
N ILE A 428 -7.38 -40.18 101.28
CA ILE A 428 -6.40 -39.18 100.80
C ILE A 428 -5.60 -39.72 99.61
N GLY A 429 -5.15 -40.98 99.66
CA GLY A 429 -4.43 -41.62 98.56
C GLY A 429 -5.26 -41.70 97.28
N GLN A 430 -6.55 -42.05 97.38
CA GLN A 430 -7.47 -42.02 96.25
C GLN A 430 -7.64 -40.61 95.66
N LEU A 431 -7.81 -39.59 96.51
CA LEU A 431 -7.91 -38.20 96.08
C LEU A 431 -6.63 -37.71 95.39
N ILE A 432 -5.45 -38.03 95.92
CA ILE A 432 -4.16 -37.71 95.28
C ILE A 432 -4.03 -38.43 93.94
N GLY A 433 -4.40 -39.71 93.86
CA GLY A 433 -4.40 -40.48 92.61
C GLY A 433 -5.28 -39.83 91.54
N MET A 434 -6.50 -39.42 91.91
CA MET A 434 -7.41 -38.66 91.04
C MET A 434 -6.78 -37.33 90.59
N SER A 435 -6.28 -36.50 91.52
CA SER A 435 -5.63 -35.24 91.17
C SER A 435 -4.42 -35.42 90.26
N THR A 436 -3.63 -36.47 90.46
CA THR A 436 -2.47 -36.78 89.60
C THR A 436 -2.94 -37.13 88.17
N GLY A 437 -4.06 -37.84 88.05
CA GLY A 437 -4.73 -38.13 86.77
C GLY A 437 -5.24 -36.87 86.08
N GLU A 438 -5.90 -35.97 86.81
CA GLU A 438 -6.39 -34.69 86.29
C GLU A 438 -5.25 -33.76 85.83
N VAL A 439 -4.16 -33.67 86.60
CA VAL A 439 -2.97 -32.90 86.23
C VAL A 439 -2.31 -33.45 84.96
N ARG A 440 -2.24 -34.78 84.81
CA ARG A 440 -1.71 -35.39 83.57
C ARG A 440 -2.58 -35.01 82.36
N GLN A 441 -3.90 -35.13 82.49
CA GLN A 441 -4.82 -34.78 81.40
C GLN A 441 -4.78 -33.28 81.08
N GLY A 442 -4.59 -32.43 82.10
CA GLY A 442 -4.35 -30.99 81.92
C GLY A 442 -3.06 -30.71 81.16
N ALA A 443 -1.95 -31.36 81.52
CA ALA A 443 -0.67 -31.23 80.82
C ALA A 443 -0.76 -31.62 79.34
N ASP A 444 -1.41 -32.76 79.03
CA ASP A 444 -1.60 -33.21 77.65
C ASP A 444 -2.43 -32.21 76.82
N ARG A 445 -3.45 -31.59 77.43
CA ARG A 445 -4.25 -30.54 76.78
C ARG A 445 -3.45 -29.27 76.52
N VAL A 446 -2.64 -28.82 77.48
CA VAL A 446 -1.79 -27.63 77.32
C VAL A 446 -0.74 -27.84 76.24
N ASP A 447 -0.10 -29.01 76.18
CA ASP A 447 0.83 -29.36 75.10
C ASP A 447 0.15 -29.34 73.72
N GLY A 448 -1.09 -29.84 73.63
CA GLY A 448 -1.91 -29.74 72.43
C GLY A 448 -2.22 -28.30 72.02
N VAL A 449 -2.47 -27.40 72.98
CA VAL A 449 -2.67 -25.96 72.73
C VAL A 449 -1.38 -25.29 72.28
N ALA A 450 -0.24 -25.59 72.92
CA ALA A 450 1.07 -25.04 72.55
C ALA A 450 1.45 -25.38 71.10
N ARG A 451 1.21 -26.63 70.68
CA ARG A 451 1.42 -27.05 69.28
C ARG A 451 0.55 -26.29 68.29
N ARG A 452 -0.74 -26.11 68.58
CA ARG A 452 -1.65 -25.31 67.72
C ARG A 452 -1.24 -23.85 67.62
N ILE A 453 -0.73 -23.26 68.70
CA ILE A 453 -0.19 -21.90 68.67
C ILE A 453 1.04 -21.83 67.75
N ALA A 454 1.94 -22.81 67.82
CA ALA A 454 3.09 -22.88 66.93
C ALA A 454 2.69 -22.99 65.45
N GLU A 455 1.64 -23.77 65.13
CA GLU A 455 1.05 -23.84 63.79
C GLU A 455 0.54 -22.47 63.32
N VAL A 456 -0.20 -21.74 64.17
CA VAL A 456 -0.70 -20.38 63.86
C VAL A 456 0.45 -19.40 63.58
N VAL A 457 1.55 -19.46 64.35
CA VAL A 457 2.74 -18.62 64.11
C VAL A 457 3.34 -18.90 62.73
N GLN A 458 3.42 -20.17 62.33
CA GLN A 458 3.94 -20.57 61.01
C GLN A 458 3.00 -20.13 59.89
N GLU A 459 1.69 -20.30 60.04
CA GLU A 459 0.70 -19.85 59.06
C GLU A 459 0.75 -18.32 58.87
N ALA A 460 0.82 -17.55 59.96
CA ALA A 460 0.92 -16.09 59.90
C ALA A 460 2.19 -15.63 59.17
N ARG A 461 3.33 -16.29 59.41
CA ARG A 461 4.58 -16.03 58.66
C ARG A 461 4.43 -16.35 57.18
N GLY A 462 3.80 -17.47 56.84
CA GLY A 462 3.52 -17.84 55.45
C GLY A 462 2.59 -16.85 54.73
N VAL A 463 1.64 -16.23 55.46
CA VAL A 463 0.82 -15.14 54.92
C VAL A 463 1.66 -13.89 54.65
N ALA A 464 2.54 -13.50 55.57
CA ALA A 464 3.42 -12.34 55.39
C ALA A 464 4.34 -12.48 54.15
N GLU A 465 4.95 -13.66 53.94
CA GLU A 465 5.77 -13.93 52.75
C GLU A 465 4.98 -13.82 51.44
N ARG A 466 3.73 -14.31 51.41
CA ARG A 466 2.86 -14.19 50.23
C ARG A 466 2.49 -12.74 49.95
N LEU A 467 2.25 -11.94 50.99
CA LEU A 467 1.97 -10.51 50.86
C LEU A 467 3.18 -9.75 50.31
N GLU A 468 4.41 -10.10 50.69
CA GLU A 468 5.61 -9.52 50.06
C GLU A 468 5.67 -9.80 48.55
N ALA A 469 5.27 -11.01 48.11
CA ALA A 469 5.19 -11.33 46.69
C ALA A 469 4.13 -10.48 45.97
N VAL A 470 2.96 -10.25 46.59
CA VAL A 470 1.91 -9.37 46.05
C VAL A 470 2.39 -7.93 45.96
N SER A 471 3.08 -7.42 46.99
CA SER A 471 3.65 -6.07 47.00
C SER A 471 4.69 -5.86 45.89
N ARG A 472 5.52 -6.88 45.61
CA ARG A 472 6.45 -6.84 44.48
C ARG A 472 5.71 -6.82 43.14
N ALA A 473 4.69 -7.66 42.98
CA ALA A 473 3.87 -7.70 41.77
C ALA A 473 3.14 -6.37 41.51
N ALA A 474 2.59 -5.74 42.56
CA ALA A 474 1.94 -4.43 42.46
C ALA A 474 2.92 -3.34 42.01
N ARG A 475 4.13 -3.29 42.56
CA ARG A 475 5.19 -2.35 42.13
C ARG A 475 5.56 -2.54 40.65
N GLN A 476 5.74 -3.79 40.23
CA GLN A 476 6.04 -4.10 38.82
C GLN A 476 4.88 -3.71 37.88
N GLN A 477 3.62 -3.91 38.30
CA GLN A 477 2.48 -3.44 37.53
C GLN A 477 2.46 -1.92 37.41
N ASN A 478 2.79 -1.18 38.48
CA ASN A 478 2.83 0.28 38.44
C ASN A 478 3.90 0.80 37.45
N GLU A 479 5.08 0.17 37.42
CA GLU A 479 6.10 0.43 36.40
C GLU A 479 5.59 0.14 34.97
N GLY A 480 4.89 -1.00 34.79
CA GLY A 480 4.27 -1.37 33.52
C GLY A 480 3.22 -0.36 33.05
N ILE A 481 2.35 0.12 33.95
CA ILE A 481 1.37 1.17 33.66
C ILE A 481 2.07 2.46 33.23
N GLY A 482 3.19 2.81 33.87
CA GLY A 482 4.02 3.94 33.46
C GLY A 482 4.50 3.84 32.00
N GLN A 483 4.93 2.65 31.57
CA GLN A 483 5.33 2.41 30.17
C GLN A 483 4.15 2.49 29.21
N VAL A 484 2.99 1.90 29.55
CA VAL A 484 1.80 1.98 28.71
C VAL A 484 1.33 3.44 28.57
N ASN A 485 1.40 4.24 29.64
CA ASN A 485 1.06 5.66 29.61
C ASN A 485 2.01 6.49 28.70
N LEU A 486 3.28 6.09 28.58
CA LEU A 486 4.20 6.69 27.60
C LEU A 486 3.77 6.33 26.16
N ALA A 487 3.41 5.06 25.92
CA ALA A 487 2.95 4.61 24.61
C ALA A 487 1.64 5.29 24.18
N VAL A 488 0.69 5.49 25.10
CA VAL A 488 -0.56 6.22 24.84
C VAL A 488 -0.27 7.67 24.43
N ARG A 489 0.68 8.36 25.08
CA ARG A 489 1.10 9.71 24.67
C ARG A 489 1.73 9.76 23.27
N GLN A 490 2.55 8.77 22.92
CA GLN A 490 3.12 8.67 21.57
C GLN A 490 2.04 8.42 20.52
N LEU A 491 1.04 7.59 20.84
CA LEU A 491 -0.10 7.36 19.95
C LEU A 491 -0.94 8.63 19.77
N ASP A 492 -1.16 9.41 20.83
CA ASP A 492 -1.86 10.70 20.74
C ASP A 492 -1.13 11.70 19.82
N GLU A 493 0.20 11.83 19.97
CA GLU A 493 1.02 12.67 19.08
C GLU A 493 0.91 12.20 17.61
N ALA A 494 0.99 10.89 17.37
CA ALA A 494 0.84 10.32 16.03
C ALA A 494 -0.59 10.54 15.46
N THR A 495 -1.62 10.45 16.30
CA THR A 495 -3.01 10.72 15.92
C THR A 495 -3.20 12.18 15.51
N GLN A 496 -2.67 13.13 16.28
CA GLN A 496 -2.69 14.56 15.93
C GLN A 496 -1.91 14.85 14.64
N HIS A 497 -0.76 14.19 14.46
CA HIS A 497 0.02 14.30 13.23
C HIS A 497 -0.76 13.79 12.01
N ASN A 498 -1.44 12.64 12.13
CA ASN A 498 -2.28 12.08 11.07
C ASN A 498 -3.45 13.00 10.70
N ALA A 499 -4.10 13.65 11.69
CA ALA A 499 -5.14 14.64 11.43
C ALA A 499 -4.58 15.83 10.62
N THR A 500 -3.41 16.34 11.02
CA THR A 500 -2.73 17.44 10.30
C THR A 500 -2.37 17.06 8.87
N LEU A 501 -1.81 15.85 8.67
CA LEU A 501 -1.48 15.34 7.34
C LEU A 501 -2.73 15.18 6.46
N ALA A 502 -3.84 14.71 7.04
CA ALA A 502 -5.10 14.60 6.34
C ALA A 502 -5.59 15.97 5.84
N GLU A 503 -5.52 17.02 6.67
CA GLU A 503 -5.88 18.38 6.28
C GLU A 503 -4.97 18.95 5.17
N GLN A 504 -3.65 18.78 5.30
CA GLN A 504 -2.69 19.21 4.29
C GLN A 504 -2.90 18.50 2.94
N ALA A 505 -3.19 17.20 2.98
CA ALA A 505 -3.53 16.43 1.79
C ALA A 505 -4.83 16.93 1.14
N ALA A 506 -5.87 17.23 1.94
CA ALA A 506 -7.12 17.80 1.43
C ALA A 506 -6.90 19.18 0.79
N GLN A 507 -6.06 20.02 1.36
CA GLN A 507 -5.70 21.32 0.79
C GLN A 507 -4.95 21.15 -0.54
N SER A 508 -3.98 20.26 -0.59
CA SER A 508 -3.21 19.96 -1.80
C SER A 508 -4.11 19.42 -2.92
N CYS A 509 -5.06 18.54 -2.59
CA CYS A 509 -6.04 18.05 -3.56
C CYS A 509 -6.88 19.18 -4.16
N ARG A 510 -7.37 20.12 -3.33
CA ARG A 510 -8.13 21.29 -3.81
C ARG A 510 -7.30 22.17 -4.74
N ALA A 511 -6.01 22.35 -4.45
CA ALA A 511 -5.10 23.10 -5.32
C ALA A 511 -4.89 22.39 -6.67
N LEU A 512 -4.65 21.08 -6.66
CA LEU A 512 -4.50 20.27 -7.88
C LEU A 512 -5.78 20.24 -8.72
N GLU A 513 -6.94 20.14 -8.09
CA GLU A 513 -8.24 20.22 -8.76
C GLU A 513 -8.44 21.58 -9.43
N GLY A 514 -8.07 22.67 -8.74
CA GLY A 514 -8.08 24.02 -9.31
C GLY A 514 -7.16 24.16 -10.53
N GLN A 515 -5.94 23.61 -10.46
CA GLN A 515 -4.99 23.61 -11.59
C GLN A 515 -5.50 22.76 -12.77
N ALA A 516 -6.06 21.58 -12.50
CA ALA A 516 -6.66 20.72 -13.50
C ALA A 516 -7.82 21.44 -14.21
N LEU A 517 -8.68 22.15 -13.47
CA LEU A 517 -9.77 22.96 -14.04
C LEU A 517 -9.26 24.09 -14.93
N VAL A 518 -8.16 24.75 -14.57
CA VAL A 518 -7.51 25.76 -15.44
C VAL A 518 -7.04 25.10 -16.73
N LEU A 519 -6.36 23.96 -16.67
CA LEU A 519 -5.90 23.21 -17.85
C LEU A 519 -7.07 22.75 -18.73
N VAL A 520 -8.15 22.21 -18.14
CA VAL A 520 -9.37 21.85 -18.89
C VAL A 520 -9.90 23.06 -19.65
N ARG A 521 -10.05 24.21 -19.00
CA ARG A 521 -10.56 25.44 -19.65
C ARG A 521 -9.64 25.92 -20.77
N SER A 522 -8.32 25.87 -20.58
CA SER A 522 -7.35 26.24 -21.62
C SER A 522 -7.44 25.31 -22.84
N VAL A 523 -7.66 24.01 -22.61
CA VAL A 523 -7.72 23.01 -23.69
C VAL A 523 -9.12 22.91 -24.32
N GLN A 524 -10.18 23.40 -23.65
CA GLN A 524 -11.53 23.50 -24.21
C GLN A 524 -11.63 24.51 -25.35
N ILE A 525 -10.73 25.49 -25.43
CA ILE A 525 -10.64 26.43 -26.56
C ILE A 525 -10.40 25.67 -27.87
N PHE A 526 -9.68 24.55 -27.82
CA PHE A 526 -9.44 23.68 -28.96
C PHE A 526 -10.64 22.78 -29.25
N ARG A 527 -11.32 22.96 -30.37
CA ARG A 527 -12.41 22.10 -30.82
C ARG A 527 -11.86 21.01 -31.72
N ALA A 528 -11.55 19.86 -31.14
CA ALA A 528 -10.90 18.73 -31.84
C ALA A 528 -11.86 17.61 -32.30
N ASP A 529 -13.15 17.76 -31.96
CA ASP A 529 -14.23 16.80 -32.23
C ASP A 529 -14.96 17.10 -33.55
#